data_AF-A0A8S3A1G0-F1
#
_entry.id   AF-A0A8S3A1G0-F1
#
_cell.length_a   1.000
_cell.length_b   1.000
_cell.length_c   1.000
_cell.angle_alpha   90.00
_cell.angle_beta   90.00
_cell.angle_gamma   90.00
#
_symmetry.space_group_name_H-M   'P 1'
#
loop_
_entity.id
_entity.type
_entity.pdbx_description
1 polymer ?
#
loop_
_entity_poly.entity_id
_entity_poly.type
_entity_poly.pdbx_seq_one_letter_code
_entity_poly.pdbx_strand_id
1 'polypeptide(L)'
;MVVEFSPVASTSKFVTFSYSSTFDPLNQTHNPETKCTGGGGVEIDVEFTLNSNLSTSSMYVYEGILLSRDDRDRLIYVTICTQQSKELNQTLTISSRIQFISTLASSIDFGPNPIDQMTVTLEAINRFDEALTKKNDLFNEHVQAWRNLWKSGIDIEPMNDQPFVIPRIVLDTDSNGENDTVITIFSRSLDIAQHVNSSMYYLLSSSRDDWPYGISPGGLASQSYSGLMFFDMDWYMMPALLPFYPSRAESLLRYRYNSLDASNN
;
A
#
# COMPACT_ATOMS: atom_id res chain seq x y z
N MET A 1 -3.49 2.83 -1.52
CA MET A 1 -2.45 2.47 -2.50
C MET A 1 -3.02 2.70 -3.89
N VAL A 2 -2.53 3.69 -4.62
CA VAL A 2 -2.88 3.91 -6.04
C VAL A 2 -1.73 3.33 -6.86
N VAL A 3 -2.02 2.29 -7.63
CA VAL A 3 -1.07 1.71 -8.58
C VAL A 3 -1.34 2.39 -9.91
N GLU A 4 -0.43 3.25 -10.35
CA GLU A 4 -0.53 3.91 -11.64
C GLU A 4 0.22 3.09 -12.69
N PHE A 5 -0.50 2.70 -13.74
CA PHE A 5 0.04 1.91 -14.85
C PHE A 5 0.33 2.86 -16.02
N SER A 6 1.61 3.10 -16.31
CA SER A 6 2.01 3.87 -17.49
C SER A 6 2.75 2.98 -18.50
N PRO A 7 2.27 2.83 -19.74
CA PRO A 7 3.03 2.17 -20.79
C PRO A 7 4.20 3.08 -21.22
N VAL A 8 5.43 2.59 -21.09
CA VAL A 8 6.61 3.31 -21.56
C VAL A 8 6.82 2.96 -23.04
N ALA A 9 6.28 3.81 -23.92
CA ALA A 9 6.44 3.82 -25.39
C ALA A 9 5.88 2.61 -26.17
N SER A 10 5.26 2.92 -27.33
CA SER A 10 4.53 1.98 -28.20
C SER A 10 5.37 0.89 -28.87
N THR A 11 6.68 0.85 -28.62
CA THR A 11 7.64 -0.12 -29.18
C THR A 11 8.30 -0.98 -28.13
N SER A 12 8.05 -0.74 -26.84
CA SER A 12 8.70 -1.43 -25.75
C SER A 12 7.77 -2.50 -25.17
N LYS A 13 8.32 -3.68 -24.87
CA LYS A 13 7.60 -4.79 -24.23
C LYS A 13 7.43 -4.56 -22.72
N PHE A 14 7.74 -3.36 -22.21
CA PHE A 14 7.93 -3.10 -20.79
C PHE A 14 6.75 -2.34 -20.20
N VAL A 15 6.29 -2.79 -19.04
CA VAL A 15 5.33 -2.06 -18.18
C VAL A 15 6.10 -1.63 -16.94
N THR A 16 6.23 -0.32 -16.72
CA THR A 16 6.87 0.24 -15.52
C THR A 16 5.80 0.54 -14.48
N PHE A 17 6.03 0.10 -13.25
CA PHE A 17 5.11 0.28 -12.13
C PHE A 17 5.56 1.49 -11.31
N SER A 18 4.75 2.55 -11.30
CA SER A 18 4.98 3.70 -10.43
C SER A 18 3.89 3.75 -9.36
N TYR A 19 4.29 3.84 -8.10
CA TYR A 19 3.40 4.06 -6.97
C TYR A 19 3.34 5.55 -6.65
N SER A 20 2.13 6.11 -6.59
CA SER A 20 1.88 7.46 -6.09
C SER A 20 0.95 7.36 -4.88
N SER A 21 1.46 7.70 -3.69
CA SER A 21 0.62 7.87 -2.50
C SER A 21 0.00 9.26 -2.52
N THR A 22 -1.31 9.37 -2.69
CA THR A 22 -2.03 10.65 -2.60
C THR A 22 -2.58 10.93 -1.20
N PHE A 23 -2.32 10.07 -0.20
CA PHE A 23 -2.80 10.31 1.16
C PHE A 23 -1.83 11.22 1.91
N ASP A 24 -2.19 12.48 2.02
CA ASP A 24 -1.59 13.45 2.92
C ASP A 24 -2.50 13.62 4.16
N PRO A 25 -2.21 12.96 5.29
CA PRO A 25 -2.96 13.19 6.54
C PRO A 25 -2.69 14.58 7.13
N LEU A 26 -1.73 15.31 6.57
CA LEU A 26 -1.23 16.58 7.03
C LEU A 26 -1.39 17.61 5.94
N ASN A 27 -2.58 18.21 5.83
CA ASN A 27 -2.80 19.43 5.06
C ASN A 27 -2.04 20.63 5.68
N GLN A 28 -0.73 20.46 5.92
CA GLN A 28 0.25 21.43 6.34
C GLN A 28 1.09 21.76 5.12
N THR A 29 0.56 22.62 4.25
CA THR A 29 1.35 23.51 3.39
C THR A 29 2.50 22.85 2.62
N HIS A 30 2.32 21.65 2.10
CA HIS A 30 3.26 21.14 1.11
C HIS A 30 2.89 21.77 -0.23
N ASN A 31 3.82 22.54 -0.79
CA ASN A 31 3.69 23.01 -2.16
C ASN A 31 3.49 21.76 -3.06
N PRO A 32 2.38 21.64 -3.81
CA PRO A 32 2.16 20.48 -4.68
C PRO A 32 3.23 20.35 -5.78
N GLU A 33 4.10 21.36 -5.93
CA GLU A 33 5.24 21.35 -6.85
C GLU A 33 6.54 20.81 -6.24
N THR A 34 6.65 20.64 -4.92
CA THR A 34 7.79 19.91 -4.35
C THR A 34 7.57 18.42 -4.54
N LYS A 35 7.99 17.92 -5.71
CA LYS A 35 8.30 16.49 -5.87
C LYS A 35 9.08 16.05 -4.64
N CYS A 36 8.54 15.11 -3.88
CA CYS A 36 9.36 14.29 -3.02
C CYS A 36 10.37 13.59 -3.94
N THR A 37 11.55 14.18 -4.13
CA THR A 37 12.69 13.50 -4.72
C THR A 37 13.11 12.48 -3.67
N GLY A 38 12.41 11.34 -3.66
CA GLY A 38 12.74 10.22 -2.81
C GLY A 38 14.22 9.94 -2.95
N GLY A 39 14.93 9.92 -1.82
CA GLY A 39 16.33 9.48 -1.79
C GLY A 39 16.43 8.11 -2.44
N GLY A 40 17.58 7.82 -3.07
CA GLY A 40 17.83 6.63 -3.88
C GLY A 40 17.35 5.35 -3.22
N GLY A 41 16.11 4.96 -3.56
CA GLY A 41 15.57 3.65 -3.27
C GLY A 41 16.26 2.63 -4.16
N VAL A 42 16.29 1.37 -3.74
CA VAL A 42 16.57 0.26 -4.66
C VAL A 42 15.37 0.18 -5.59
N GLU A 43 15.59 0.60 -6.84
CA GLU A 43 14.64 0.38 -7.92
C GLU A 43 14.60 -1.14 -8.17
N ILE A 44 13.46 -1.76 -7.89
CA ILE A 44 13.25 -3.17 -8.17
C ILE A 44 12.80 -3.24 -9.63
N ASP A 45 13.77 -3.47 -10.50
CA ASP A 45 13.49 -3.70 -11.91
C ASP A 45 12.87 -5.08 -12.08
N VAL A 46 11.64 -5.10 -12.57
CA VAL A 46 10.93 -6.31 -12.96
C VAL A 46 10.61 -6.22 -14.44
N GLU A 47 11.10 -7.19 -15.20
CA GLU A 47 10.75 -7.30 -16.61
C GLU A 47 9.45 -8.11 -16.73
N PHE A 48 8.34 -7.43 -17.05
CA PHE A 48 7.06 -8.09 -17.27
C PHE A 48 6.80 -8.42 -18.75
N THR A 49 6.31 -9.63 -18.99
CA THR A 49 5.85 -10.12 -20.29
C THR A 49 4.38 -10.50 -20.20
N LEU A 50 3.57 -10.05 -21.17
CA LEU A 50 2.17 -10.47 -21.29
C LEU A 50 2.10 -11.94 -21.71
N ASN A 51 1.45 -12.77 -20.90
CA ASN A 51 1.12 -14.14 -21.26
C ASN A 51 -0.23 -14.17 -22.01
N SER A 52 -0.18 -14.12 -23.34
CA SER A 52 -1.37 -14.09 -24.20
C SER A 52 -2.18 -15.40 -24.17
N ASN A 53 -1.56 -16.53 -23.80
CA ASN A 53 -2.24 -17.83 -23.75
C ASN A 53 -3.13 -17.97 -22.52
N LEU A 54 -2.73 -17.35 -21.40
CA LEU A 54 -3.48 -17.36 -20.15
C LEU A 54 -4.36 -16.12 -19.97
N SER A 55 -4.12 -15.06 -20.73
CA SER A 55 -4.96 -13.86 -20.72
C SER A 55 -6.31 -14.12 -21.38
N THR A 56 -7.38 -13.57 -20.80
CA THR A 56 -8.75 -13.64 -21.29
C THR A 56 -9.27 -12.26 -21.69
N SER A 57 -10.51 -12.18 -22.17
CA SER A 57 -11.17 -10.89 -22.45
C SER A 57 -11.36 -10.00 -21.23
N SER A 58 -11.22 -10.54 -20.03
CA SER A 58 -11.50 -9.87 -18.75
C SER A 58 -10.35 -9.89 -17.75
N MET A 59 -9.27 -10.62 -18.06
CA MET A 59 -8.08 -10.77 -17.21
C MET A 59 -6.84 -10.77 -18.08
N TYR A 60 -5.91 -9.85 -17.80
CA TYR A 60 -4.61 -9.81 -18.44
C TYR A 60 -3.56 -10.33 -17.45
N VAL A 61 -2.77 -11.31 -17.90
CA VAL A 61 -1.75 -11.97 -17.07
C VAL A 61 -0.38 -11.49 -17.50
N TYR A 62 0.32 -10.82 -16.58
CA TYR A 62 1.69 -10.36 -16.76
C TYR A 62 2.61 -11.18 -15.87
N GLU A 63 3.53 -11.92 -16.49
CA GLU A 63 4.57 -12.69 -15.81
C GLU A 63 5.83 -11.85 -15.79
N GLY A 64 6.50 -11.76 -14.64
CA GLY A 64 7.71 -10.98 -14.49
C GLY A 64 8.77 -11.70 -13.67
N ILE A 65 10.02 -11.36 -13.98
CA ILE A 65 11.19 -11.85 -13.25
C ILE A 65 11.94 -10.63 -12.74
N LEU A 66 12.28 -10.62 -11.44
CA LEU A 66 13.17 -9.59 -10.91
C LEU A 66 14.55 -9.74 -11.53
N LEU A 67 15.16 -8.60 -11.89
CA LEU A 67 16.55 -8.58 -12.36
C LEU A 67 17.55 -8.91 -11.24
N SER A 68 17.17 -8.65 -9.99
CA SER A 68 17.93 -9.01 -8.80
C SER A 68 17.54 -10.39 -8.25
N ARG A 69 18.50 -11.05 -7.59
CA ARG A 69 18.28 -12.28 -6.84
C ARG A 69 18.00 -11.98 -5.37
N ASP A 70 17.33 -12.91 -4.70
CA ASP A 70 17.11 -12.80 -3.25
C ASP A 70 18.37 -13.10 -2.44
N ASP A 71 18.27 -12.97 -1.11
CA ASP A 71 19.38 -13.24 -0.17
C ASP A 71 19.89 -14.70 -0.21
N ARG A 72 19.20 -15.59 -0.93
CA ARG A 72 19.54 -17.01 -1.12
C ARG A 72 19.96 -17.31 -2.56
N ASP A 73 20.29 -16.27 -3.33
CA ASP A 73 20.70 -16.33 -4.74
C ASP A 73 19.63 -16.94 -5.67
N ARG A 74 18.34 -16.81 -5.33
CA ARG A 74 17.20 -17.33 -6.12
C ARG A 74 16.63 -16.27 -7.05
N LEU A 75 16.11 -16.71 -8.19
CA LEU A 75 15.26 -15.88 -9.04
C LEU A 75 13.93 -15.62 -8.34
N ILE A 76 13.45 -14.38 -8.39
CA ILE A 76 12.14 -14.01 -7.88
C ILE A 76 11.19 -13.85 -9.07
N TYR A 77 10.10 -14.61 -9.02
CA TYR A 77 9.04 -14.60 -10.01
C TYR A 77 7.87 -13.78 -9.46
N VAL A 78 7.26 -12.94 -10.29
CA VAL A 78 6.09 -12.13 -9.94
C VAL A 78 5.05 -12.32 -11.03
N THR A 79 3.79 -12.51 -10.66
CA THR A 79 2.68 -12.49 -11.62
C THR A 79 1.65 -11.47 -11.18
N ILE A 80 1.18 -10.66 -12.13
CA ILE A 80 0.10 -9.70 -11.94
C ILE A 80 -1.05 -10.09 -12.86
N CYS A 81 -2.24 -10.27 -12.28
CA CYS A 81 -3.48 -10.41 -13.04
C CYS A 81 -4.31 -9.14 -12.86
N THR A 82 -4.72 -8.50 -13.94
CA THR A 82 -5.47 -7.23 -13.85
C THR A 82 -6.59 -7.12 -14.87
N GLN A 83 -7.66 -6.42 -14.48
CA GLN A 83 -8.71 -5.99 -15.38
C GLN A 83 -8.25 -4.76 -16.16
N GLN A 84 -7.92 -4.92 -17.44
CA GLN A 84 -7.69 -3.79 -18.33
C GLN A 84 -8.94 -3.52 -19.17
N SER A 85 -9.30 -2.23 -19.35
CA SER A 85 -10.28 -1.86 -20.37
C SER A 85 -9.73 -2.22 -21.74
N LYS A 86 -10.49 -2.95 -22.55
CA LYS A 86 -10.16 -3.22 -23.97
C LYS A 86 -10.02 -1.94 -24.80
N GLU A 87 -10.55 -0.82 -24.30
CA GLU A 87 -10.60 0.45 -25.02
C GLU A 87 -9.75 1.49 -24.30
N LEU A 88 -8.44 1.44 -24.53
CA LEU A 88 -7.45 2.39 -23.97
C LEU A 88 -7.66 3.85 -24.42
N ASN A 89 -8.53 4.11 -25.41
CA ASN A 89 -8.72 5.42 -26.04
C ASN A 89 -10.17 5.91 -26.12
N GLN A 90 -11.12 5.30 -25.37
CA GLN A 90 -12.50 5.81 -25.34
C GLN A 90 -12.81 6.56 -24.05
N THR A 91 -13.39 7.74 -24.21
CA THR A 91 -14.00 8.51 -23.13
C THR A 91 -15.20 7.72 -22.58
N LEU A 92 -15.00 7.01 -21.47
CA LEU A 92 -16.07 6.29 -20.78
C LEU A 92 -17.12 7.30 -20.31
N THR A 93 -18.31 7.26 -20.91
CA THR A 93 -19.47 8.01 -20.38
C THR A 93 -20.02 7.23 -19.21
N ILE A 94 -19.58 7.59 -18.00
CA ILE A 94 -19.88 6.85 -16.76
C ILE A 94 -21.34 7.07 -16.38
N SER A 95 -22.22 6.14 -16.73
CA SER A 95 -23.60 6.07 -16.22
C SER A 95 -23.75 5.18 -14.98
N SER A 96 -22.71 4.41 -14.64
CA SER A 96 -22.70 3.41 -13.56
C SER A 96 -21.32 3.23 -12.93
N ARG A 97 -21.24 2.52 -11.79
CA ARG A 97 -19.99 2.32 -11.03
C ARG A 97 -19.02 1.40 -11.78
N ILE A 98 -17.83 1.90 -12.08
CA ILE A 98 -16.72 1.10 -12.64
C ILE A 98 -15.89 0.54 -11.48
N GLN A 99 -15.45 -0.71 -11.60
CA GLN A 99 -14.60 -1.39 -10.62
C GLN A 99 -13.50 -2.15 -11.37
N PHE A 100 -12.26 -1.98 -10.92
CA PHE A 100 -11.09 -2.69 -11.41
C PHE A 100 -10.55 -3.59 -10.31
N ILE A 101 -10.21 -4.82 -10.68
CA ILE A 101 -9.55 -5.79 -9.81
C ILE A 101 -8.15 -6.05 -10.36
N SER A 102 -7.18 -6.07 -9.45
CA SER A 102 -5.82 -6.52 -9.72
C SER A 102 -5.38 -7.44 -8.59
N THR A 103 -4.68 -8.51 -8.93
CA THR A 103 -4.04 -9.42 -7.98
C THR A 103 -2.56 -9.53 -8.31
N LEU A 104 -1.77 -9.80 -7.28
CA LEU A 104 -0.34 -10.00 -7.37
C LEU A 104 0.02 -11.25 -6.56
N ALA A 105 0.89 -12.08 -7.12
CA ALA A 105 1.57 -13.14 -6.40
C ALA A 105 3.07 -13.10 -6.71
N SER A 106 3.89 -13.43 -5.72
CA SER A 106 5.34 -13.52 -5.85
C SER A 106 5.81 -14.92 -5.44
N SER A 107 6.96 -15.36 -5.96
CA SER A 107 7.58 -16.61 -5.50
C SER A 107 7.93 -16.57 -4.01
N ILE A 108 8.08 -15.38 -3.45
CA ILE A 108 8.33 -15.18 -2.02
C ILE A 108 7.11 -15.62 -1.19
N ASP A 109 5.88 -15.48 -1.69
CA ASP A 109 4.62 -15.83 -1.01
C ASP A 109 4.56 -17.31 -0.55
N PHE A 110 5.36 -18.17 -1.16
CA PHE A 110 5.42 -19.61 -0.90
C PHE A 110 6.56 -20.01 0.05
N GLY A 111 7.27 -19.01 0.57
CA GLY A 111 8.28 -19.16 1.61
C GLY A 111 9.69 -19.50 1.09
N PRO A 112 10.46 -20.25 1.88
CA PRO A 112 11.92 -20.37 1.70
C PRO A 112 12.35 -21.28 0.55
N ASN A 113 11.43 -22.07 -0.02
CA ASN A 113 11.76 -23.07 -1.03
C ASN A 113 11.68 -22.47 -2.44
N PRO A 114 12.58 -22.84 -3.38
CA PRO A 114 12.45 -22.45 -4.78
C PRO A 114 11.15 -22.99 -5.37
N ILE A 115 10.49 -22.15 -6.17
CA ILE A 115 9.29 -22.52 -6.91
C ILE A 115 9.38 -21.96 -8.32
N ASP A 116 8.64 -22.55 -9.25
CA ASP A 116 8.64 -22.16 -10.64
C ASP A 116 7.64 -21.02 -10.92
N GLN A 117 7.87 -20.32 -12.04
CA GLN A 117 6.97 -19.27 -12.52
C GLN A 117 5.52 -19.76 -12.67
N MET A 118 5.34 -20.99 -13.16
CA MET A 118 4.01 -21.56 -13.40
C MET A 118 3.17 -21.62 -12.11
N THR A 119 3.77 -22.03 -10.99
CA THR A 119 3.07 -22.05 -9.69
C THR A 119 2.66 -20.65 -9.24
N VAL A 120 3.55 -19.65 -9.39
CA VAL A 120 3.24 -18.24 -9.07
C VAL A 120 2.10 -17.72 -9.94
N THR A 121 2.11 -18.07 -11.23
CA THR A 121 1.10 -17.63 -12.18
C THR A 121 -0.27 -18.25 -11.91
N LEU A 122 -0.32 -19.55 -11.62
CA LEU A 122 -1.55 -20.24 -11.22
C LEU A 122 -2.15 -19.64 -9.95
N GLU A 123 -1.32 -19.30 -8.96
CA GLU A 123 -1.79 -18.64 -7.73
C GLU A 123 -2.33 -17.23 -7.98
N ALA A 124 -1.66 -16.42 -8.81
CA ALA A 124 -2.17 -15.09 -9.17
C ALA A 124 -3.53 -15.16 -9.88
N ILE A 125 -3.70 -16.12 -10.78
CA ILE A 125 -4.96 -16.38 -11.48
C ILE A 125 -6.04 -16.86 -10.51
N ASN A 126 -5.71 -17.78 -9.60
CA ASN A 126 -6.64 -18.28 -8.59
C ASN A 126 -7.13 -17.15 -7.67
N ARG A 127 -6.22 -16.30 -7.18
CA ARG A 127 -6.57 -15.09 -6.40
C ARG A 127 -7.49 -14.16 -7.19
N PHE A 128 -7.24 -14.02 -8.50
CA PHE A 128 -8.06 -13.16 -9.35
C PHE A 128 -9.47 -13.69 -9.53
N ASP A 129 -9.61 -15.00 -9.78
CA ASP A 129 -10.92 -15.66 -9.92
C ASP A 129 -11.73 -15.61 -8.60
N GLU A 130 -11.06 -15.84 -7.46
CA GLU A 130 -11.68 -15.66 -6.15
C GLU A 130 -12.13 -14.22 -5.92
N ALA A 131 -11.28 -13.24 -6.26
CA ALA A 131 -11.61 -11.82 -6.14
C ALA A 131 -12.77 -11.41 -7.06
N LEU A 132 -12.87 -11.98 -8.26
CA LEU A 132 -14.03 -11.78 -9.15
C LEU A 132 -15.31 -12.35 -8.55
N THR A 133 -15.24 -13.56 -7.97
CA THR A 133 -16.38 -14.22 -7.34
C THR A 133 -16.90 -13.40 -6.15
N LYS A 134 -16.00 -12.79 -5.38
CA LYS A 134 -16.32 -11.95 -4.21
C LYS A 134 -16.43 -10.46 -4.49
N LYS A 135 -16.42 -10.03 -5.76
CA LYS A 135 -16.26 -8.61 -6.15
C LYS A 135 -17.17 -7.63 -5.41
N ASN A 136 -18.42 -8.02 -5.15
CA ASN A 136 -19.39 -7.17 -4.47
C ASN A 136 -19.17 -7.09 -2.96
N ASP A 137 -18.49 -8.08 -2.38
CA ASP A 137 -18.27 -8.24 -0.95
C ASP A 137 -16.87 -7.77 -0.49
N LEU A 138 -15.87 -7.76 -1.40
CA LEU A 138 -14.48 -7.38 -1.10
C LEU A 138 -14.35 -6.08 -0.30
N PHE A 139 -15.12 -5.04 -0.65
CA PHE A 139 -15.08 -3.77 0.08
C PHE A 139 -15.61 -3.91 1.51
N ASN A 140 -16.71 -4.65 1.69
CA ASN A 140 -17.29 -4.89 3.01
C ASN A 140 -16.37 -5.76 3.86
N GLU A 141 -15.79 -6.81 3.29
CA GLU A 141 -14.78 -7.65 3.95
C GLU A 141 -13.57 -6.83 4.40
N HIS A 142 -13.07 -5.94 3.53
CA HIS A 142 -11.98 -5.01 3.87
C HIS A 142 -12.34 -4.08 5.03
N VAL A 143 -13.54 -3.47 5.00
CA VAL A 143 -14.02 -2.61 6.10
C VAL A 143 -14.13 -3.40 7.40
N GLN A 144 -14.62 -4.64 7.37
CA GLN A 144 -14.70 -5.48 8.56
C GLN A 144 -13.33 -5.89 9.09
N ALA A 145 -12.38 -6.21 8.21
CA ALA A 145 -11.00 -6.49 8.61
C ALA A 145 -10.38 -5.29 9.35
N TRP A 146 -10.54 -4.08 8.82
CA TRP A 146 -10.09 -2.87 9.50
C TRP A 146 -10.83 -2.59 10.80
N ARG A 147 -12.15 -2.76 10.85
CA ARG A 147 -12.92 -2.64 12.11
C ARG A 147 -12.41 -3.59 13.17
N ASN A 148 -12.06 -4.82 12.80
CA ASN A 148 -11.49 -5.78 13.73
C ASN A 148 -10.13 -5.35 14.25
N LEU A 149 -9.27 -4.79 13.38
CA LEU A 149 -7.98 -4.23 13.81
C LEU A 149 -8.17 -3.05 14.77
N TRP A 150 -9.10 -2.14 14.49
CA TRP A 150 -9.37 -0.96 15.31
C TRP A 150 -10.14 -1.23 16.61
N LYS A 151 -10.50 -2.49 16.92
CA LYS A 151 -11.02 -2.86 18.25
C LYS A 151 -9.99 -2.65 19.36
N SER A 152 -8.71 -2.71 19.01
CA SER A 152 -7.59 -2.34 19.86
C SER A 152 -6.97 -1.07 19.30
N GLY A 153 -6.46 -0.18 20.15
CA GLY A 153 -5.89 1.07 19.68
C GLY A 153 -5.81 2.14 20.74
N ILE A 154 -5.71 3.39 20.28
CA ILE A 154 -5.56 4.58 21.11
C ILE A 154 -6.70 5.54 20.74
N ASP A 155 -7.58 5.80 21.69
CA ASP A 155 -8.60 6.83 21.57
C ASP A 155 -8.14 8.09 22.31
N ILE A 156 -8.23 9.23 21.63
CA ILE A 156 -7.87 10.54 22.18
C ILE A 156 -9.14 11.35 22.28
N GLU A 157 -9.53 11.67 23.52
CA GLU A 157 -10.73 12.44 23.80
C GLU A 157 -10.38 13.85 24.26
N PRO A 158 -11.23 14.85 23.94
CA PRO A 158 -11.12 16.20 24.49
C PRO A 158 -11.38 16.19 26.01
N MET A 159 -10.65 17.02 26.76
CA MET A 159 -10.92 17.20 28.20
C MET A 159 -12.30 17.83 28.42
N ASN A 160 -13.03 17.31 29.43
CA ASN A 160 -14.31 17.83 29.94
C ASN A 160 -15.50 17.75 28.96
N ASP A 161 -15.65 16.62 28.26
CA ASP A 161 -16.79 16.31 27.37
C ASP A 161 -17.08 17.39 26.31
N GLN A 162 -16.10 18.24 25.99
CA GLN A 162 -16.25 19.23 24.94
C GLN A 162 -16.29 18.49 23.59
N PRO A 163 -17.29 18.70 22.73
CA PRO A 163 -17.30 18.03 21.43
C PRO A 163 -16.07 18.41 20.61
N PHE A 164 -15.62 17.53 19.71
CA PHE A 164 -14.65 17.90 18.67
C PHE A 164 -15.24 19.00 17.80
N VAL A 165 -14.94 20.26 18.13
CA VAL A 165 -15.42 21.39 17.35
C VAL A 165 -14.52 21.56 16.14
N ILE A 166 -15.13 21.74 14.98
CA ILE A 166 -14.48 22.22 13.76
C ILE A 166 -14.84 23.71 13.63
N PRO A 167 -14.06 24.65 14.24
CA PRO A 167 -14.24 26.06 13.96
C PRO A 167 -14.03 26.36 12.47
N ARG A 168 -15.10 26.76 11.79
CA ARG A 168 -15.07 27.27 10.42
C ARG A 168 -15.07 28.78 10.46
N ILE A 169 -13.94 29.40 10.18
CA ILE A 169 -13.88 30.84 9.91
C ILE A 169 -14.15 31.02 8.43
N VAL A 170 -15.14 31.84 8.13
CA VAL A 170 -15.50 32.22 6.78
C VAL A 170 -15.03 33.65 6.58
N LEU A 171 -14.09 33.85 5.67
CA LEU A 171 -13.60 35.16 5.28
C LEU A 171 -14.20 35.48 3.91
N ASP A 172 -14.97 36.56 3.86
CA ASP A 172 -15.37 37.25 2.64
C ASP A 172 -14.40 38.43 2.50
N THR A 173 -13.41 38.29 1.61
CA THR A 173 -12.31 39.24 1.50
C THR A 173 -12.63 40.43 0.61
N ASP A 174 -13.58 40.27 -0.31
CA ASP A 174 -13.98 41.30 -1.26
C ASP A 174 -15.40 41.85 -1.04
N SER A 175 -16.12 41.36 -0.01
CA SER A 175 -17.48 41.75 0.37
C SER A 175 -18.52 41.53 -0.72
N ASN A 176 -18.31 40.58 -1.62
CA ASN A 176 -19.24 40.26 -2.71
C ASN A 176 -20.44 39.41 -2.23
N GLY A 177 -20.44 38.95 -0.96
CA GLY A 177 -21.47 38.08 -0.39
C GLY A 177 -21.27 36.58 -0.66
N GLU A 178 -20.16 36.23 -1.32
CA GLU A 178 -19.64 34.89 -1.52
C GLU A 178 -18.46 34.64 -0.57
N ASN A 179 -18.33 33.41 -0.11
CA ASN A 179 -17.30 33.05 0.87
C ASN A 179 -16.00 32.71 0.15
N ASP A 180 -15.10 33.68 -0.01
CA ASP A 180 -13.83 33.51 -0.72
C ASP A 180 -12.88 32.51 -0.06
N THR A 181 -12.78 32.54 1.27
CA THR A 181 -11.84 31.69 2.02
C THR A 181 -12.52 31.06 3.23
N VAL A 182 -12.37 29.74 3.33
CA VAL A 182 -12.87 28.95 4.45
C VAL A 182 -11.67 28.43 5.22
N ILE A 183 -11.35 29.04 6.34
CA ILE A 183 -10.33 28.54 7.25
C ILE A 183 -10.99 27.57 8.22
N THR A 184 -10.57 26.31 8.15
CA THR A 184 -11.01 25.28 9.09
C THR A 184 -9.94 25.13 10.17
N ILE A 185 -10.27 25.51 11.39
CA ILE A 185 -9.43 25.28 12.57
C ILE A 185 -9.94 24.00 13.21
N PHE A 186 -9.05 23.05 13.51
CA PHE A 186 -9.42 21.84 14.24
C PHE A 186 -9.13 22.02 15.72
N SER A 187 -9.94 21.41 16.59
CA SER A 187 -9.54 21.29 18.00
C SER A 187 -8.21 20.54 18.09
N ARG A 188 -7.33 20.93 19.02
CA ARG A 188 -6.02 20.29 19.21
C ARG A 188 -6.16 18.78 19.48
N SER A 189 -7.21 18.36 20.19
CA SER A 189 -7.49 16.94 20.43
C SER A 189 -7.82 16.19 19.14
N LEU A 190 -8.60 16.78 18.22
CA LEU A 190 -8.92 16.16 16.93
C LEU A 190 -7.66 16.00 16.07
N ASP A 191 -6.84 17.05 16.03
CA ASP A 191 -5.57 17.04 15.32
C ASP A 191 -4.63 15.93 15.83
N ILE A 192 -4.45 15.82 17.14
CA ILE A 192 -3.63 14.74 17.72
C ILE A 192 -4.25 13.36 17.46
N ALA A 193 -5.57 13.21 17.58
CA ALA A 193 -6.27 11.95 17.28
C ALA A 193 -6.04 11.50 15.83
N GLN A 194 -6.14 12.44 14.88
CA GLN A 194 -5.90 12.17 13.46
C GLN A 194 -4.44 11.74 13.21
N HIS A 195 -3.48 12.42 13.83
CA HIS A 195 -2.07 12.03 13.73
C HIS A 195 -1.83 10.61 14.26
N VAL A 196 -2.28 10.30 15.47
CA VAL A 196 -2.09 8.98 16.08
C VAL A 196 -2.74 7.88 15.24
N ASN A 197 -3.98 8.11 14.77
CA ASN A 197 -4.67 7.16 13.92
C ASN A 197 -3.99 6.98 12.56
N SER A 198 -3.49 8.05 11.94
CA SER A 198 -2.76 7.96 10.67
C SER A 198 -1.43 7.21 10.84
N SER A 199 -0.66 7.50 11.90
CA SER A 199 0.60 6.81 12.19
C SER A 199 0.36 5.32 12.42
N MET A 200 -0.69 4.98 13.17
CA MET A 200 -1.04 3.59 13.42
C MET A 200 -1.55 2.87 12.16
N TYR A 201 -2.33 3.57 11.32
CA TYR A 201 -2.74 3.06 10.02
C TYR A 201 -1.55 2.68 9.14
N TYR A 202 -0.48 3.49 9.10
CA TYR A 202 0.72 3.16 8.32
C TYR A 202 1.48 1.95 8.88
N LEU A 203 1.61 1.83 10.21
CA LEU A 203 2.22 0.67 10.85
C LEU A 203 1.43 -0.61 10.60
N LEU A 204 0.10 -0.55 10.71
CA LEU A 204 -0.78 -1.69 10.49
C LEU A 204 -0.87 -2.07 9.00
N SER A 205 -0.84 -1.09 8.09
CA SER A 205 -0.83 -1.35 6.65
C SER A 205 0.49 -1.95 6.15
N SER A 206 1.60 -1.67 6.85
CA SER A 206 2.94 -2.16 6.49
C SER A 206 3.35 -3.42 7.26
N SER A 207 2.49 -3.97 8.11
CA SER A 207 2.74 -5.17 8.90
C SER A 207 1.66 -6.21 8.68
N ARG A 208 2.00 -7.47 8.96
CA ARG A 208 1.11 -8.62 8.93
C ARG A 208 1.55 -9.63 9.98
N ASP A 209 0.60 -10.24 10.66
CA ASP A 209 0.87 -11.25 11.69
C ASP A 209 1.23 -12.62 11.09
N ASP A 210 0.74 -12.91 9.89
CA ASP A 210 1.01 -14.14 9.14
C ASP A 210 2.25 -14.09 8.23
N TRP A 211 2.96 -12.96 8.19
CA TRP A 211 4.05 -12.71 7.26
C TRP A 211 5.33 -12.24 7.97
N PRO A 212 6.35 -13.11 8.11
CA PRO A 212 7.51 -12.87 8.98
C PRO A 212 8.57 -11.96 8.32
N TYR A 213 8.13 -10.80 7.80
CA TYR A 213 8.99 -9.76 7.26
C TYR A 213 8.88 -8.48 8.08
N GLY A 214 9.98 -7.75 8.16
CA GLY A 214 10.07 -6.50 8.90
C GLY A 214 9.39 -5.32 8.21
N ILE A 215 9.41 -4.18 8.89
CA ILE A 215 8.89 -2.89 8.37
C ILE A 215 10.07 -1.95 8.16
N SER A 216 10.16 -1.34 6.98
CA SER A 216 11.15 -0.29 6.71
C SER A 216 10.70 1.06 7.30
N PRO A 217 11.61 2.03 7.54
CA PRO A 217 11.23 3.39 7.92
C PRO A 217 10.28 4.07 6.93
N GLY A 218 10.36 3.71 5.64
CA GLY A 218 9.43 4.19 4.60
C GLY A 218 8.10 3.43 4.53
N GLY A 219 7.95 2.33 5.28
CA GLY A 219 6.84 1.39 5.15
C GLY A 219 6.66 0.90 3.71
N LEU A 220 5.41 0.66 3.32
CA LEU A 220 5.01 0.42 1.92
C LEU A 220 4.56 1.70 1.20
N ALA A 221 4.58 2.84 1.89
CA ALA A 221 4.05 4.10 1.39
C ALA A 221 5.11 4.98 0.72
N SER A 222 6.39 4.59 0.77
CA SER A 222 7.49 5.32 0.14
C SER A 222 8.56 4.35 -0.35
N GLN A 223 9.31 4.76 -1.37
CA GLN A 223 10.54 4.09 -1.80
C GLN A 223 11.76 4.46 -0.94
N SER A 224 11.59 5.41 0.00
CA SER A 224 12.65 5.78 0.96
C SER A 224 13.16 4.56 1.70
N TYR A 225 14.47 4.53 1.97
CA TYR A 225 15.16 3.43 2.64
C TYR A 225 15.08 2.09 1.90
N SER A 226 14.66 2.08 0.63
CA SER A 226 14.73 0.91 -0.26
C SER A 226 13.95 -0.31 0.24
N GLY A 227 12.96 -0.11 1.10
CA GLY A 227 12.27 -1.22 1.77
C GLY A 227 13.14 -2.01 2.76
N LEU A 228 14.35 -1.54 3.08
CA LEU A 228 15.28 -2.21 3.98
C LEU A 228 14.90 -2.00 5.45
N MET A 229 15.25 -3.00 6.27
CA MET A 229 14.95 -3.04 7.70
C MET A 229 16.11 -2.45 8.50
N PHE A 230 15.82 -1.43 9.30
CA PHE A 230 16.78 -0.76 10.19
C PHE A 230 16.42 -1.00 11.66
N PHE A 231 17.24 -0.47 12.58
CA PHE A 231 16.98 -0.53 14.03
C PHE A 231 15.66 0.16 14.41
N ASP A 232 15.14 1.04 13.55
CA ASP A 232 13.86 1.73 13.71
C ASP A 232 12.70 0.75 13.94
N MET A 233 12.73 -0.40 13.27
CA MET A 233 11.74 -1.45 13.44
C MET A 233 11.70 -1.92 14.90
N ASP A 234 12.85 -2.21 15.49
CA ASP A 234 12.96 -2.79 16.84
C ASP A 234 12.72 -1.74 17.95
N TRP A 235 13.17 -0.50 17.72
CA TRP A 235 13.18 0.53 18.77
C TRP A 235 11.97 1.46 18.76
N TYR A 236 11.36 1.70 17.59
CA TYR A 236 10.25 2.64 17.46
C TYR A 236 8.95 1.96 17.03
N MET A 237 8.98 1.12 16.00
CA MET A 237 7.75 0.58 15.41
C MET A 237 7.18 -0.60 16.19
N MET A 238 8.01 -1.60 16.49
CA MET A 238 7.58 -2.80 17.21
C MET A 238 7.07 -2.46 18.63
N PRO A 239 7.72 -1.58 19.42
CA PRO A 239 7.19 -1.19 20.73
C PRO A 239 5.86 -0.45 20.65
N ALA A 240 5.56 0.25 19.55
CA ALA A 240 4.25 0.88 19.34
C ALA A 240 3.15 -0.15 19.02
N LEU A 241 3.50 -1.25 18.35
CA LEU A 241 2.56 -2.33 18.04
C LEU A 241 2.34 -3.29 19.21
N LEU A 242 3.39 -3.59 19.99
CA LEU A 242 3.39 -4.64 21.02
C LEU A 242 2.22 -4.59 22.03
N PRO A 243 1.80 -3.42 22.57
CA PRO A 243 0.72 -3.35 23.54
C PRO A 243 -0.66 -3.73 22.99
N PHE A 244 -0.87 -3.53 21.69
CA PHE A 244 -2.18 -3.64 21.05
C PHE A 244 -2.26 -4.84 20.08
N TYR A 245 -1.14 -5.19 19.45
CA TYR A 245 -1.04 -6.19 18.39
C TYR A 245 0.18 -7.11 18.60
N PRO A 246 0.19 -7.92 19.67
CA PRO A 246 1.35 -8.75 20.03
C PRO A 246 1.72 -9.77 18.95
N SER A 247 0.75 -10.32 18.20
CA SER A 247 1.01 -11.24 17.08
C SER A 247 1.80 -10.58 15.94
N ARG A 248 1.52 -9.30 15.66
CA ARG A 248 2.25 -8.53 14.65
C ARG A 248 3.66 -8.21 15.14
N ALA A 249 3.81 -7.80 16.40
CA ALA A 249 5.12 -7.59 17.00
C ALA A 249 5.97 -8.88 17.01
N GLU A 250 5.36 -10.03 17.28
CA GLU A 250 6.01 -11.34 17.17
C GLU A 250 6.49 -11.61 15.73
N SER A 251 5.68 -11.30 14.72
CA SER A 251 6.06 -11.45 13.31
C SER A 251 7.31 -10.61 12.95
N LEU A 252 7.42 -9.39 13.48
CA LEU A 252 8.62 -8.55 13.30
C LEU A 252 9.86 -9.16 13.97
N LEU A 253 9.71 -9.75 15.16
CA LEU A 253 10.81 -10.47 15.82
C LEU A 253 11.21 -11.75 15.04
N ARG A 254 10.23 -12.45 14.47
CA ARG A 254 10.48 -13.63 13.61
C ARG A 254 11.33 -13.26 12.41
N TYR A 255 11.14 -12.08 11.82
CA TYR A 255 12.02 -11.60 10.75
C TYR A 255 13.50 -11.55 11.21
N ARG A 256 13.79 -10.98 12.39
CA ARG A 256 15.15 -10.94 12.96
C ARG A 256 15.69 -12.34 13.21
N TYR A 257 14.88 -13.21 13.80
CA TYR A 257 15.26 -14.59 14.08
C TYR A 257 15.61 -15.36 12.79
N ASN A 258 14.78 -15.23 11.75
CA ASN A 258 15.00 -15.88 10.46
C ASN A 258 16.23 -15.34 9.71
N SER A 259 16.72 -14.16 10.08
CA SER A 259 17.88 -13.51 9.48
C SER A 259 19.19 -13.77 10.26
N LEU A 260 19.14 -14.56 11.34
CA LEU A 260 20.32 -14.86 12.16
C LEU A 260 21.42 -15.58 11.39
N ASP A 261 21.06 -16.55 10.54
CA ASP A 261 22.04 -17.31 9.75
C ASP A 261 22.82 -16.42 8.79
N ALA A 262 22.15 -15.41 8.19
CA ALA A 262 22.80 -14.43 7.34
C ALA A 262 23.73 -13.47 8.11
N SER A 263 23.50 -13.30 9.41
CA SER A 263 24.29 -12.40 10.27
C SER A 263 25.53 -13.06 10.90
N ASN A 264 25.61 -14.39 10.86
CA ASN A 264 26.70 -15.18 11.47
C ASN A 264 27.87 -15.49 10.52
N ASN A 265 27.82 -14.98 9.27
CA ASN A 265 28.89 -15.08 8.27
C ASN A 265 29.65 -13.76 8.15
#